data_AF-A0A1G0YR05-F1
#
_entry.id   AF-A0A1G0YR05-F1
#
_cell.length_a   1.000
_cell.length_b   1.000
_cell.length_c   1.000
_cell.angle_alpha   90.00
_cell.angle_beta   90.00
_cell.angle_gamma   90.00
#
_symmetry.space_group_name_H-M   'P 1'
#
loop_
_entity.id
_entity.type
_entity.pdbx_description
1 polymer ?
#
loop_
_entity_poly.entity_id
_entity_poly.type
_entity_poly.pdbx_seq_one_letter_code
_entity_poly.pdbx_strand_id
1 'polypeptide(L)'
;MLKKLLPYIFSIIICNTIFAQSLTPPLPVKESTEGYLNTSAKEIQLTPSVKNFFITQQSELPVYEDTPSYIVVLYEKDDGSLLFKIPKVIRYVSLMLMTDNSKKVLFRGAMEADTIPIKISAGEELPVDRILDDGYIVFLKRNNLLFKVYVSKSETGISFSKKNRFDKYAEEQKKKNLYYYKGEWISKEKLDEIKKEAELQEAKRKDKLKNVKAAAEEGYMVLKNSEILEGRFNGIAKDQILFNAGGFERWIKLDETADGMNTAQIVSIGKIFSAGKMLEKANALYVNNELGQAMRFATKCNNLLKEIQDNSNPDLKAKLKAAENLSDKIMKTLKAENKSLYNYQVFKTDELNYHLNEKHILFRNSIWLKPEQLCIRCNGSGLIDCPVCNGLGYISKHCPNCKNGFVQCTICEGRGWRSCPQCNGNGYIMKKCGKCNGSGYVSVTSLGGYYRPYRPVVSPGVIATSGGIVVNIPPTCYYPSYYYNDFSYRRVKCDICGGTGQMQVTCPKCNGSGRLPCPKVQICPVCGGKTIINSVCNECHGKKKISCPDCEGKGYHGKAQQFPPTQKNNVENQPPGKGTEKMSVP
;
A
#
# COMPACT_ATOMS: atom_id res chain seq x y z
N MET A 1 -15.92 -78.12 31.20
CA MET A 1 -16.51 -76.80 30.87
C MET A 1 -16.28 -75.75 31.95
N LEU A 2 -16.62 -75.99 33.23
CA LEU A 2 -16.49 -74.99 34.31
C LEU A 2 -15.08 -74.36 34.46
N LYS A 3 -14.00 -75.13 34.34
CA LYS A 3 -12.62 -74.60 34.41
C LYS A 3 -12.24 -73.64 33.26
N LYS A 4 -12.93 -73.68 32.11
CA LYS A 4 -12.70 -72.76 30.98
C LYS A 4 -13.52 -71.46 31.11
N LEU A 5 -14.54 -71.43 31.97
CA LEU A 5 -15.41 -70.26 32.21
C LEU A 5 -14.91 -69.36 33.35
N LEU A 6 -14.11 -69.89 34.28
CA LEU A 6 -13.58 -69.14 35.42
C LEU A 6 -12.85 -67.83 35.04
N PRO A 7 -11.95 -67.78 34.05
CA PRO A 7 -11.26 -66.52 33.71
C PRO A 7 -12.21 -65.46 33.10
N TYR A 8 -13.29 -65.86 32.43
CA TYR A 8 -14.30 -64.92 31.93
C TYR A 8 -15.19 -64.37 33.05
N ILE A 9 -15.57 -65.20 34.02
CA ILE A 9 -16.33 -64.75 35.20
C ILE A 9 -15.46 -63.83 36.07
N PHE A 10 -14.17 -64.16 36.25
CA PHE A 10 -13.24 -63.27 36.96
C PHE A 10 -13.03 -61.94 36.21
N SER A 11 -12.96 -61.95 34.88
CA SER A 11 -12.84 -60.72 34.07
C SER A 11 -14.11 -59.87 34.14
N ILE A 12 -15.31 -60.48 34.18
CA ILE A 12 -16.58 -59.75 34.34
C ILE A 12 -16.75 -59.19 35.77
N ILE A 13 -16.35 -59.95 36.79
CA ILE A 13 -16.41 -59.49 38.19
C ILE A 13 -15.38 -58.36 38.41
N ILE A 14 -14.17 -58.49 37.86
CA ILE A 14 -13.13 -57.45 37.92
C ILE A 14 -13.53 -56.21 37.09
N CYS A 15 -14.13 -56.37 35.90
CA CYS A 15 -14.66 -55.23 35.14
C CYS A 15 -15.79 -54.51 35.89
N ASN A 16 -16.70 -55.22 36.56
CA ASN A 16 -17.80 -54.60 37.31
C ASN A 16 -17.35 -54.01 38.67
N THR A 17 -16.28 -54.51 39.29
CA THR A 17 -15.72 -53.93 40.52
C THR A 17 -14.74 -52.77 40.24
N ILE A 18 -14.07 -52.75 39.08
CA ILE A 18 -13.25 -51.60 38.65
C ILE A 18 -14.12 -50.47 38.06
N PHE A 19 -15.32 -50.76 37.56
CA PHE A 19 -16.35 -49.76 37.26
C PHE A 19 -17.10 -49.24 38.51
N ALA A 20 -16.62 -49.52 39.72
CA ALA A 20 -16.83 -48.62 40.84
C ALA A 20 -16.16 -47.30 40.46
N GLN A 21 -16.90 -46.47 39.71
CA GLN A 21 -16.51 -45.17 39.19
C GLN A 21 -15.60 -44.53 40.22
N SER A 22 -14.34 -44.27 39.84
CA SER A 22 -13.55 -43.32 40.59
C SER A 22 -14.32 -42.00 40.49
N LEU A 23 -15.17 -41.75 41.49
CA LEU A 23 -16.10 -40.63 41.58
C LEU A 23 -15.25 -39.38 41.80
N THR A 24 -14.50 -38.99 40.77
CA THR A 24 -13.89 -37.68 40.71
C THR A 24 -15.07 -36.72 40.82
N PRO A 25 -15.15 -35.91 41.89
CA PRO A 25 -16.24 -34.96 42.01
C PRO A 25 -16.22 -34.07 40.76
N PRO A 26 -17.39 -33.70 40.22
CA PRO A 26 -17.42 -32.80 39.08
C PRO A 26 -16.71 -31.49 39.45
N LEU A 27 -16.03 -30.88 38.48
CA LEU A 27 -15.55 -29.51 38.65
C LEU A 27 -16.73 -28.61 39.02
N PRO A 28 -16.53 -27.66 39.94
CA PRO A 28 -17.58 -26.70 40.24
C PRO A 28 -17.93 -25.94 38.96
N VAL A 29 -19.22 -25.64 38.78
CA VAL A 29 -19.67 -24.91 37.59
C VAL A 29 -18.95 -23.55 37.46
N LYS A 30 -18.64 -22.95 38.60
CA LYS A 30 -17.95 -21.68 38.71
C LYS A 30 -17.08 -21.71 39.95
N GLU A 31 -15.89 -21.11 39.90
CA GLU A 31 -15.10 -20.90 41.10
C GLU A 31 -15.73 -19.81 41.98
N SER A 32 -15.67 -20.03 43.28
CA SER A 32 -16.20 -19.13 44.30
C SER A 32 -15.07 -18.66 45.21
N THR A 33 -14.99 -17.35 45.42
CA THR A 33 -14.06 -16.75 46.38
C THR A 33 -14.52 -16.89 47.82
N GLU A 34 -15.85 -16.99 48.04
CA GLU A 34 -16.45 -17.05 49.37
C GLU A 34 -16.47 -18.47 49.93
N GLY A 35 -16.68 -19.47 49.07
CA GLY A 35 -16.83 -20.87 49.45
C GLY A 35 -18.00 -21.56 48.75
N TYR A 36 -18.44 -22.68 49.29
CA TYR A 36 -19.37 -23.60 48.65
C TYR A 36 -20.38 -24.13 49.66
N LEU A 37 -21.65 -24.19 49.26
CA LEU A 37 -22.67 -24.89 50.02
C LEU A 37 -22.75 -26.34 49.56
N ASN A 38 -22.65 -27.27 50.50
CA ASN A 38 -22.85 -28.68 50.27
C ASN A 38 -24.22 -29.08 50.81
N THR A 39 -25.04 -29.68 49.94
CA THR A 39 -26.33 -30.22 50.35
C THR A 39 -26.22 -31.63 50.89
N SER A 40 -27.08 -31.96 51.84
CA SER A 40 -27.18 -33.27 52.47
C SER A 40 -27.70 -34.33 51.50
N ALA A 41 -27.87 -35.57 51.99
CA ALA A 41 -28.39 -36.68 51.20
C ALA A 41 -29.88 -36.56 50.80
N LYS A 42 -30.57 -35.45 51.15
CA LYS A 42 -31.97 -35.19 50.79
C LYS A 42 -32.08 -34.03 49.80
N GLU A 43 -33.01 -34.14 48.86
CA GLU A 43 -33.39 -33.05 47.94
C GLU A 43 -33.96 -31.87 48.75
N ILE A 44 -33.55 -30.65 48.42
CA ILE A 44 -34.01 -29.41 49.07
C ILE A 44 -34.87 -28.63 48.08
N GLN A 45 -36.04 -28.18 48.52
CA GLN A 45 -36.91 -27.31 47.73
C GLN A 45 -36.88 -25.90 48.28
N LEU A 46 -36.23 -25.00 47.58
CA LEU A 46 -36.16 -23.59 47.94
C LEU A 46 -37.46 -22.91 47.54
N THR A 47 -38.27 -22.55 48.54
CA THR A 47 -39.51 -21.83 48.31
C THR A 47 -39.20 -20.33 48.16
N PRO A 48 -39.59 -19.69 47.05
CA PRO A 48 -39.37 -18.27 46.85
C PRO A 48 -40.16 -17.43 47.86
N SER A 49 -39.60 -16.29 48.28
CA SER A 49 -40.25 -15.38 49.24
C SER A 49 -41.49 -14.68 48.70
N VAL A 50 -41.61 -14.59 47.38
CA VAL A 50 -42.72 -13.96 46.66
C VAL A 50 -43.46 -15.04 45.91
N LYS A 51 -44.78 -15.16 46.11
CA LYS A 51 -45.60 -16.18 45.45
C LYS A 51 -45.85 -15.86 43.97
N ASN A 52 -46.15 -14.60 43.67
CA ASN A 52 -46.53 -14.13 42.34
C ASN A 52 -45.71 -12.88 41.98
N PHE A 53 -45.32 -12.74 40.72
CA PHE A 53 -44.54 -11.60 40.25
C PHE A 53 -45.09 -11.03 38.95
N PHE A 54 -44.97 -9.72 38.77
CA PHE A 54 -45.43 -9.04 37.57
C PHE A 54 -44.29 -8.85 36.57
N ILE A 55 -44.29 -9.63 35.50
CA ILE A 55 -43.34 -9.51 34.40
C ILE A 55 -43.75 -8.29 33.57
N THR A 56 -42.84 -7.32 33.42
CA THR A 56 -43.09 -6.10 32.67
C THR A 56 -43.11 -6.34 31.15
N GLN A 57 -43.82 -5.47 30.42
CA GLN A 57 -43.76 -5.46 28.96
C GLN A 57 -42.34 -5.21 28.44
N GLN A 58 -42.03 -5.73 27.26
CA GLN A 58 -40.73 -5.66 26.59
C GLN A 58 -39.57 -6.32 27.36
N SER A 59 -39.87 -7.13 28.39
CA SER A 59 -38.87 -7.97 29.03
C SER A 59 -38.54 -9.18 28.15
N GLU A 60 -37.26 -9.48 28.00
CA GLU A 60 -36.80 -10.70 27.33
C GLU A 60 -36.19 -11.62 28.38
N LEU A 61 -36.78 -12.80 28.59
CA LEU A 61 -36.35 -13.73 29.64
C LEU A 61 -35.92 -15.08 29.04
N PRO A 62 -34.83 -15.69 29.55
CA PRO A 62 -34.41 -17.02 29.14
C PRO A 62 -35.43 -18.10 29.53
N VAL A 63 -35.63 -19.06 28.64
CA VAL A 63 -36.52 -20.22 28.82
C VAL A 63 -35.76 -21.30 29.58
N TYR A 64 -36.27 -21.65 30.75
CA TYR A 64 -35.71 -22.70 31.62
C TYR A 64 -36.23 -24.08 31.23
N GLU A 65 -37.54 -24.19 30.99
CA GLU A 65 -38.23 -25.42 30.60
C GLU A 65 -39.40 -25.06 29.69
N ASP A 66 -39.61 -25.82 28.62
CA ASP A 66 -40.75 -25.62 27.74
C ASP A 66 -41.54 -26.91 27.55
N THR A 67 -42.78 -26.94 28.05
CA THR A 67 -43.69 -28.08 27.93
C THR A 67 -44.89 -27.72 27.06
N PRO A 68 -45.72 -28.69 26.64
CA PRO A 68 -46.95 -28.39 25.90
C PRO A 68 -47.96 -27.55 26.70
N SER A 69 -47.95 -27.62 28.04
CA SER A 69 -48.97 -26.99 28.90
C SER A 69 -48.52 -25.71 29.59
N TYR A 70 -47.20 -25.52 29.76
CA TYR A 70 -46.62 -24.33 30.37
C TYR A 70 -45.18 -24.11 29.91
N ILE A 71 -44.71 -22.88 30.09
CA ILE A 71 -43.30 -22.50 29.96
C ILE A 71 -42.78 -22.03 31.32
N VAL A 72 -41.55 -22.39 31.65
CA VAL A 72 -40.83 -21.85 32.81
C VAL A 72 -39.78 -20.89 32.31
N VAL A 73 -39.82 -19.65 32.77
CA VAL A 73 -38.82 -18.62 32.45
C VAL A 73 -38.00 -18.28 33.68
N LEU A 74 -36.74 -17.92 33.47
CA LEU A 74 -35.83 -17.48 34.51
C LEU A 74 -35.76 -15.95 34.51
N TYR A 75 -36.00 -15.36 35.67
CA TYR A 75 -35.92 -13.92 35.89
C TYR A 75 -34.78 -13.61 36.86
N GLU A 76 -33.85 -12.77 36.44
CA GLU A 76 -32.70 -12.38 37.26
C GLU A 76 -32.99 -11.09 38.02
N LYS A 77 -32.79 -11.13 39.35
CA LYS A 77 -32.82 -9.97 40.24
C LYS A 77 -31.50 -9.88 41.01
N ASP A 78 -31.22 -8.70 41.59
CA ASP A 78 -29.98 -8.45 42.35
C ASP A 78 -29.79 -9.40 43.54
N ASP A 79 -30.89 -9.83 44.17
CA ASP A 79 -30.94 -10.72 45.34
C ASP A 79 -31.16 -12.20 44.98
N GLY A 80 -31.10 -12.56 43.70
CA GLY A 80 -31.27 -13.93 43.23
C GLY A 80 -32.18 -14.03 42.02
N SER A 81 -32.17 -15.19 41.39
CA SER A 81 -33.03 -15.48 40.25
C SER A 81 -34.27 -16.24 40.70
N LEU A 82 -35.39 -15.97 40.04
CA LEU A 82 -36.68 -16.61 40.26
C LEU A 82 -37.06 -17.42 39.03
N LEU A 83 -37.77 -18.53 39.24
CA LEU A 83 -38.40 -19.29 38.17
C LEU A 83 -39.89 -19.00 38.16
N PHE A 84 -40.42 -18.61 37.01
CA PHE A 84 -41.84 -18.34 36.82
C PHE A 84 -42.46 -19.37 35.91
N LYS A 85 -43.57 -19.98 36.33
CA LYS A 85 -44.35 -20.90 35.52
C LYS A 85 -45.51 -20.15 34.87
N ILE A 86 -45.57 -20.17 33.54
CA ILE A 86 -46.58 -19.48 32.75
C ILE A 86 -47.37 -20.51 31.95
N PRO A 87 -48.68 -20.68 32.21
CA PRO A 87 -49.53 -21.59 31.45
C PRO A 87 -49.61 -21.18 29.96
N LYS A 88 -49.57 -22.14 29.04
CA LYS A 88 -49.74 -21.89 27.59
C LYS A 88 -51.22 -21.81 27.20
N VAL A 89 -51.98 -20.95 27.86
CA VAL A 89 -53.36 -20.61 27.47
C VAL A 89 -53.37 -19.46 26.48
N ILE A 90 -54.37 -19.40 25.60
CA ILE A 90 -54.47 -18.43 24.49
C ILE A 90 -54.18 -16.99 24.95
N ARG A 91 -54.71 -16.59 26.11
CA ARG A 91 -54.48 -15.27 26.71
C ARG A 91 -52.99 -14.94 26.88
N TYR A 92 -52.19 -15.85 27.44
CA TYR A 92 -50.77 -15.60 27.68
C TYR A 92 -49.91 -15.80 26.44
N VAL A 93 -50.25 -16.77 25.59
CA VAL A 93 -49.51 -17.00 24.33
C VAL A 93 -49.53 -15.77 23.44
N SER A 94 -50.64 -15.02 23.40
CA SER A 94 -50.72 -13.76 22.64
C SER A 94 -49.78 -12.65 23.13
N LEU A 95 -49.32 -12.74 24.38
CA LEU A 95 -48.43 -11.79 25.03
C LEU A 95 -46.96 -12.24 25.02
N MET A 96 -46.65 -13.41 24.46
CA MET A 96 -45.31 -13.99 24.44
C MET A 96 -44.84 -14.18 22.99
N LEU A 97 -43.57 -13.87 22.73
CA LEU A 97 -42.92 -14.15 21.46
C LEU A 97 -41.62 -14.91 21.74
N MET A 98 -41.52 -16.15 21.26
CA MET A 98 -40.28 -16.93 21.37
C MET A 98 -39.20 -16.32 20.46
N THR A 99 -37.99 -16.12 21.00
CA THR A 99 -36.81 -15.59 20.27
C THR A 99 -35.64 -16.59 20.35
N ASP A 100 -34.56 -16.33 19.60
CA ASP A 100 -33.28 -17.06 19.66
C ASP A 100 -33.41 -18.60 19.64
N ASN A 101 -34.04 -19.16 18.61
CA ASN A 101 -34.28 -20.61 18.49
C ASN A 101 -35.02 -21.19 19.71
N SER A 102 -36.02 -20.48 20.23
CA SER A 102 -36.83 -20.85 21.39
C SER A 102 -36.08 -20.88 22.74
N LYS A 103 -34.93 -20.20 22.83
CA LYS A 103 -34.16 -20.10 24.09
C LYS A 103 -34.61 -18.94 24.99
N LYS A 104 -35.38 -18.00 24.46
CA LYS A 104 -35.85 -16.82 25.17
C LYS A 104 -37.30 -16.52 24.80
N VAL A 105 -37.97 -15.78 25.69
CA VAL A 105 -39.33 -15.27 25.51
C VAL A 105 -39.31 -13.76 25.67
N LEU A 106 -39.75 -13.04 24.63
CA LEU A 106 -40.07 -11.63 24.69
C LEU A 106 -41.54 -11.45 25.11
N PHE A 107 -41.76 -10.72 26.20
CA PHE A 107 -43.08 -10.41 26.71
C PHE A 107 -43.60 -9.11 26.07
N ARG A 108 -44.66 -9.17 25.27
CA ARG A 108 -45.26 -8.02 24.57
C ARG A 108 -46.18 -7.18 25.45
N GLY A 109 -46.71 -7.77 26.51
CA GLY A 109 -47.54 -7.10 27.51
C GLY A 109 -47.17 -7.60 28.90
N ALA A 110 -47.54 -6.82 29.90
CA ALA A 110 -47.25 -7.19 31.27
C ALA A 110 -48.18 -8.32 31.76
N MET A 111 -47.66 -9.22 32.58
CA MET A 111 -48.43 -10.34 33.11
C MET A 111 -47.96 -10.75 34.51
N GLU A 112 -48.90 -11.25 35.30
CA GLU A 112 -48.61 -11.90 36.57
C GLU A 112 -48.26 -13.38 36.32
N ALA A 113 -47.19 -13.86 36.92
CA ALA A 113 -46.75 -15.24 36.83
C ALA A 113 -46.47 -15.83 38.21
N ASP A 114 -46.81 -17.10 38.38
CA ASP A 114 -46.58 -17.84 39.62
C ASP A 114 -45.10 -18.23 39.70
N THR A 115 -44.49 -17.96 40.84
CA THR A 115 -43.17 -18.50 41.14
C THR A 115 -43.26 -19.99 41.43
N ILE A 116 -42.20 -20.73 41.11
CA ILE A 116 -42.07 -22.15 41.46
C ILE A 116 -40.83 -22.39 42.32
N PRO A 117 -40.86 -23.36 43.24
CA PRO A 117 -39.70 -23.74 44.03
C PRO A 117 -38.53 -24.21 43.16
N ILE A 118 -37.32 -23.84 43.57
CA ILE A 118 -36.09 -24.31 42.92
C ILE A 118 -35.61 -25.56 43.65
N LYS A 119 -35.45 -26.66 42.90
CA LYS A 119 -34.98 -27.94 43.44
C LYS A 119 -33.46 -28.03 43.41
N ILE A 120 -32.86 -28.25 44.58
CA ILE A 120 -31.44 -28.59 44.71
C ILE A 120 -31.32 -30.09 44.95
N SER A 121 -30.51 -30.75 44.13
CA SER A 121 -30.33 -32.20 44.18
C SER A 121 -29.50 -32.58 45.41
N ALA A 122 -29.75 -33.76 45.98
CA ALA A 122 -28.98 -34.28 47.10
C ALA A 122 -27.48 -34.40 46.75
N GLY A 123 -26.60 -33.97 47.67
CA GLY A 123 -25.14 -34.03 47.51
C GLY A 123 -24.55 -33.04 46.49
N GLU A 124 -25.38 -32.15 45.95
CA GLU A 124 -24.94 -31.08 45.06
C GLU A 124 -24.15 -30.01 45.81
N GLU A 125 -23.13 -29.48 45.13
CA GLU A 125 -22.28 -28.41 45.63
C GLU A 125 -22.56 -27.12 44.86
N LEU A 126 -22.85 -26.05 45.60
CA LEU A 126 -23.27 -24.76 45.05
C LEU A 126 -22.21 -23.70 45.34
N PRO A 127 -21.56 -23.10 44.32
CA PRO A 127 -20.61 -22.02 44.52
C PRO A 127 -21.29 -20.78 45.09
N VAL A 128 -20.78 -20.24 46.20
CA VAL A 128 -21.32 -19.04 46.84
C VAL A 128 -20.85 -17.77 46.12
N ASP A 129 -21.77 -16.98 45.58
CA ASP A 129 -21.47 -15.66 45.03
C ASP A 129 -21.25 -14.62 46.13
N ARG A 130 -22.11 -14.66 47.17
CA ARG A 130 -22.11 -13.70 48.27
C ARG A 130 -22.71 -14.31 49.54
N ILE A 131 -22.14 -13.98 50.69
CA ILE A 131 -22.69 -14.31 52.01
C ILE A 131 -23.51 -13.11 52.50
N LEU A 132 -24.74 -13.34 52.94
CA LEU A 132 -25.62 -12.34 53.55
C LEU A 132 -25.77 -12.64 55.05
N ASP A 133 -26.41 -11.74 55.79
CA ASP A 133 -26.65 -11.93 57.22
C ASP A 133 -27.56 -13.14 57.50
N ASP A 134 -28.62 -13.30 56.71
CA ASP A 134 -29.66 -14.33 56.87
C ASP A 134 -29.54 -15.51 55.89
N GLY A 135 -28.65 -15.44 54.90
CA GLY A 135 -28.59 -16.42 53.81
C GLY A 135 -27.32 -16.37 52.98
N TYR A 136 -27.39 -17.01 51.81
CA TYR A 136 -26.33 -17.09 50.81
C TYR A 136 -26.93 -16.86 49.43
N ILE A 137 -26.21 -16.14 48.57
CA ILE A 137 -26.47 -16.13 47.13
C ILE A 137 -25.52 -17.13 46.49
N VAL A 138 -26.04 -18.13 45.79
CA VAL A 138 -25.25 -19.20 45.17
C VAL A 138 -25.51 -19.34 43.69
N PHE A 139 -24.55 -19.87 42.94
CA PHE A 139 -24.70 -20.21 41.53
C PHE A 139 -25.29 -21.62 41.37
N LEU A 140 -26.28 -21.76 40.51
CA LEU A 140 -26.90 -23.04 40.13
C LEU A 140 -26.89 -23.18 38.61
N LYS A 141 -26.55 -24.38 38.11
CA LYS A 141 -26.57 -24.70 36.68
C LYS A 141 -27.60 -25.77 36.36
N ARG A 142 -28.52 -25.45 35.46
CA ARG A 142 -29.52 -26.39 34.93
C ARG A 142 -29.79 -26.05 33.48
N ASN A 143 -30.00 -27.05 32.62
CA ASN A 143 -30.36 -26.85 31.21
C ASN A 143 -29.45 -25.85 30.46
N ASN A 144 -28.14 -25.88 30.73
CA ASN A 144 -27.14 -24.91 30.23
C ASN A 144 -27.32 -23.44 30.65
N LEU A 145 -28.27 -23.13 31.53
CA LEU A 145 -28.40 -21.83 32.19
C LEU A 145 -27.63 -21.85 33.52
N LEU A 146 -26.88 -20.78 33.78
CA LEU A 146 -26.19 -20.53 35.05
C LEU A 146 -26.83 -19.30 35.69
N PHE A 147 -27.42 -19.45 36.86
CA PHE A 147 -28.18 -18.38 37.52
C PHE A 147 -27.95 -18.37 39.02
N LYS A 148 -28.40 -17.30 39.69
CA LYS A 148 -28.19 -17.09 41.12
C LYS A 148 -29.41 -17.53 41.91
N VAL A 149 -29.22 -18.07 43.10
CA VAL A 149 -30.32 -18.51 43.96
C VAL A 149 -30.03 -18.10 45.39
N TYR A 150 -31.04 -17.58 46.08
CA TYR A 150 -30.95 -17.30 47.51
C TYR A 150 -31.24 -18.56 48.32
N VAL A 151 -30.40 -18.82 49.32
CA VAL A 151 -30.48 -19.96 50.22
C VAL A 151 -30.43 -19.46 51.66
N SER A 152 -31.51 -19.62 52.41
CA SER A 152 -31.56 -19.21 53.82
C SER A 152 -30.58 -20.02 54.69
N LYS A 153 -29.95 -19.38 55.68
CA LYS A 153 -29.15 -20.07 56.71
C LYS A 153 -29.98 -20.98 57.61
N SER A 154 -31.29 -20.75 57.70
CA SER A 154 -32.21 -21.59 58.45
C SER A 154 -32.57 -22.89 57.73
N GLU A 155 -32.18 -23.05 56.46
CA GLU A 155 -32.52 -24.22 55.67
C GLU A 155 -31.75 -25.46 56.17
N THR A 156 -32.49 -26.50 56.54
CA THR A 156 -31.88 -27.73 57.06
C THR A 156 -31.21 -28.54 55.95
N GLY A 157 -30.09 -29.19 56.27
CA GLY A 157 -29.40 -30.05 55.30
C GLY A 157 -28.45 -29.31 54.37
N ILE A 158 -28.03 -28.09 54.73
CA ILE A 158 -27.00 -27.33 54.01
C ILE A 158 -25.81 -27.11 54.94
N SER A 159 -24.60 -27.25 54.40
CA SER A 159 -23.35 -26.99 55.13
C SER A 159 -22.41 -26.13 54.31
N PHE A 160 -21.82 -25.11 54.93
CA PHE A 160 -20.88 -24.22 54.27
C PHE A 160 -19.44 -24.77 54.38
N SER A 161 -18.69 -24.68 53.30
CA SER A 161 -17.28 -25.09 53.21
C SER A 161 -16.48 -24.05 52.43
N LYS A 162 -15.33 -23.63 52.96
CA LYS A 162 -14.45 -22.67 52.27
C LYS A 162 -13.81 -23.24 50.98
N LYS A 163 -13.65 -24.56 50.90
CA LYS A 163 -13.10 -25.27 49.73
C LYS A 163 -14.18 -26.12 49.09
N ASN A 164 -14.17 -26.23 47.76
CA ASN A 164 -15.08 -27.14 47.06
C ASN A 164 -14.66 -28.62 47.22
N ARG A 165 -15.55 -29.55 46.89
CA ARG A 165 -15.28 -30.99 46.92
C ARG A 165 -14.15 -31.37 45.97
N PHE A 166 -14.07 -30.70 44.82
CA PHE A 166 -12.99 -30.92 43.85
C PHE A 166 -11.62 -30.51 44.39
N ASP A 167 -11.49 -29.41 45.13
CA ASP A 167 -10.25 -28.92 45.72
C ASP A 167 -9.79 -29.82 46.85
N LYS A 168 -10.73 -30.27 47.70
CA LYS A 168 -10.45 -31.26 48.75
C LYS A 168 -9.92 -32.55 48.12
N TYR A 169 -10.61 -33.04 47.08
CA TYR A 169 -10.17 -34.20 46.31
C TYR A 169 -8.83 -33.94 45.62
N ALA A 170 -8.60 -32.75 45.05
CA ALA A 170 -7.37 -32.35 44.39
C ALA A 170 -6.20 -32.30 45.37
N GLU A 171 -6.41 -31.85 46.60
CA GLU A 171 -5.41 -31.88 47.67
C GLU A 171 -5.06 -33.32 48.05
N GLU A 172 -6.05 -34.21 48.11
CA GLU A 172 -5.81 -35.65 48.32
C GLU A 172 -5.06 -36.29 47.15
N GLN A 173 -5.39 -35.95 45.90
CA GLN A 173 -4.67 -36.44 44.72
C GLN A 173 -3.25 -35.86 44.63
N LYS A 174 -3.04 -34.60 45.02
CA LYS A 174 -1.71 -33.99 45.11
C LYS A 174 -0.82 -34.71 46.13
N LYS A 175 -1.38 -35.17 47.26
CA LYS A 175 -0.66 -36.04 48.21
C LYS A 175 -0.23 -37.37 47.58
N LYS A 176 -0.92 -37.83 46.52
CA LYS A 176 -0.55 -39.00 45.70
C LYS A 176 0.33 -38.64 44.48
N ASN A 177 0.87 -37.42 44.42
CA ASN A 177 1.65 -36.90 43.29
C ASN A 177 0.88 -36.83 41.95
N LEU A 178 -0.45 -36.69 42.01
CA LEU A 178 -1.33 -36.54 40.85
C LEU A 178 -1.87 -35.10 40.74
N TYR A 179 -1.92 -34.58 39.51
CA TYR A 179 -2.34 -33.24 39.16
C TYR A 179 -3.40 -33.28 38.08
N TYR A 180 -4.43 -32.45 38.20
CA TYR A 180 -5.49 -32.38 37.22
C TYR A 180 -5.06 -31.52 36.02
N TYR A 181 -5.12 -32.09 34.82
CA TYR A 181 -4.81 -31.39 33.58
C TYR A 181 -5.73 -31.88 32.46
N LYS A 182 -6.46 -30.94 31.83
CA LYS A 182 -7.40 -31.19 30.72
C LYS A 182 -8.40 -32.35 30.93
N GLY A 183 -8.92 -32.52 32.15
CA GLY A 183 -9.92 -33.56 32.43
C GLY A 183 -9.37 -34.80 33.14
N GLU A 184 -8.04 -34.97 33.17
CA GLU A 184 -7.40 -36.18 33.67
C GLU A 184 -6.46 -35.90 34.85
N TRP A 185 -6.33 -36.86 35.75
CA TRP A 185 -5.30 -36.85 36.79
C TRP A 185 -4.01 -37.48 36.23
N ILE A 186 -2.97 -36.69 36.09
CA ILE A 186 -1.66 -37.12 35.60
C ILE A 186 -0.59 -36.95 36.67
N SER A 187 0.49 -37.72 36.62
CA SER A 187 1.59 -37.55 37.56
C SER A 187 2.29 -36.20 37.36
N LYS A 188 2.99 -35.74 38.40
CA LYS A 188 3.78 -34.49 38.32
C LYS A 188 4.80 -34.53 37.19
N GLU A 189 5.46 -35.67 37.00
CA GLU A 189 6.48 -35.87 35.98
C GLU A 189 5.88 -35.67 34.58
N LYS A 190 4.73 -36.30 34.31
CA LYS A 190 4.01 -36.14 33.04
C LYS A 190 3.51 -34.70 32.83
N LEU A 191 3.07 -34.01 33.89
CA LEU A 191 2.67 -32.61 33.81
C LEU A 191 3.86 -31.71 33.46
N ASP A 192 5.01 -31.92 34.10
CA ASP A 192 6.23 -31.16 33.86
C ASP A 192 6.78 -31.41 32.44
N GLU A 193 6.67 -32.65 31.92
CA GLU A 193 6.95 -32.97 30.52
C GLU A 193 6.05 -32.20 29.54
N ILE A 194 4.73 -32.19 29.77
CA ILE A 194 3.77 -31.43 28.95
C ILE A 194 4.07 -29.93 28.98
N LYS A 195 4.43 -29.38 30.14
CA LYS A 195 4.80 -27.97 30.29
C LYS A 195 6.08 -27.65 29.51
N LYS A 196 7.13 -28.47 29.65
CA LYS A 196 8.38 -28.32 28.91
C LYS A 196 8.15 -28.41 27.40
N GLU A 197 7.30 -29.33 26.95
CA GLU A 197 6.93 -29.42 25.53
C GLU A 197 6.18 -28.17 25.07
N ALA A 198 5.21 -27.69 25.85
CA ALA A 198 4.47 -26.46 25.53
C ALA A 198 5.39 -25.22 25.47
N GLU A 199 6.32 -25.08 26.40
CA GLU A 199 7.33 -24.02 26.41
C GLU A 199 8.25 -24.11 25.18
N LEU A 200 8.69 -25.32 24.82
CA LEU A 200 9.50 -25.55 23.63
C LEU A 200 8.72 -25.20 22.35
N GLN A 201 7.44 -25.56 22.26
CA GLN A 201 6.59 -25.20 21.13
C GLN A 201 6.33 -23.70 21.07
N GLU A 202 6.12 -23.02 22.21
CA GLU A 202 5.97 -21.57 22.25
C GLU A 202 7.26 -20.86 21.83
N ALA A 203 8.43 -21.35 22.27
CA ALA A 203 9.73 -20.83 21.85
C ALA A 203 9.94 -20.99 20.34
N LYS A 204 9.67 -22.18 19.78
CA LYS A 204 9.68 -22.43 18.33
C LYS A 204 8.73 -21.51 17.58
N ARG A 205 7.53 -21.28 18.12
CA ARG A 205 6.52 -20.38 17.54
C ARG A 205 7.01 -18.92 17.53
N LYS A 206 7.61 -18.45 18.62
CA LYS A 206 8.18 -17.09 18.72
C LYS A 206 9.34 -16.90 17.75
N ASP A 207 10.23 -17.88 17.65
CA ASP A 207 11.35 -17.82 16.71
C ASP A 207 10.87 -17.82 15.25
N LYS A 208 9.92 -18.71 14.91
CA LYS A 208 9.27 -18.73 13.60
C LYS A 208 8.63 -17.37 13.27
N LEU A 209 7.87 -16.79 14.21
CA LEU A 209 7.23 -15.48 14.02
C LEU A 209 8.26 -14.38 13.78
N LYS A 210 9.37 -14.38 14.52
CA LYS A 210 10.48 -13.44 14.33
C LYS A 210 11.08 -13.57 12.93
N ASN A 211 11.35 -14.78 12.47
CA ASN A 211 11.96 -15.04 11.17
C ASN A 211 11.02 -14.64 10.01
N VAL A 212 9.75 -15.03 10.08
CA VAL A 212 8.74 -14.70 9.05
C VAL A 212 8.47 -13.19 9.02
N LYS A 213 8.37 -12.54 10.20
CA LYS A 213 8.19 -11.08 10.27
C LYS A 213 9.35 -10.35 9.59
N ALA A 214 10.59 -10.71 9.92
CA ALA A 214 11.76 -10.07 9.33
C ALA A 214 11.80 -10.28 7.80
N ALA A 215 11.43 -11.46 7.31
CA ALA A 215 11.35 -11.69 5.87
C ALA A 215 10.22 -10.90 5.19
N ALA A 216 9.07 -10.75 5.86
CA ALA A 216 7.97 -9.95 5.37
C ALA A 216 8.32 -8.45 5.31
N GLU A 217 9.10 -7.94 6.28
CA GLU A 217 9.64 -6.58 6.25
C GLU A 217 10.57 -6.34 5.05
N GLU A 218 11.31 -7.38 4.62
CA GLU A 218 12.10 -7.41 3.38
C GLU A 218 11.24 -7.63 2.11
N GLY A 219 9.92 -7.75 2.25
CA GLY A 219 8.97 -7.85 1.14
C GLY A 219 8.70 -9.25 0.63
N TYR A 220 9.09 -10.30 1.37
CA TYR A 220 8.96 -11.69 0.93
C TYR A 220 8.29 -12.59 1.98
N MET A 221 7.44 -13.50 1.51
CA MET A 221 6.91 -14.59 2.33
C MET A 221 6.88 -15.90 1.55
N VAL A 222 7.14 -17.02 2.22
CA VAL A 222 7.05 -18.37 1.66
C VAL A 222 6.01 -19.16 2.45
N LEU A 223 4.99 -19.64 1.74
CA LEU A 223 3.88 -20.42 2.28
C LEU A 223 4.20 -21.93 2.27
N LYS A 224 3.44 -22.72 3.04
CA LYS A 224 3.61 -24.18 3.13
C LYS A 224 3.38 -24.92 1.82
N ASN A 225 2.52 -24.38 0.96
CA ASN A 225 2.28 -24.88 -0.40
C ASN A 225 3.39 -24.49 -1.39
N SER A 226 4.54 -23.99 -0.91
CA SER A 226 5.64 -23.45 -1.69
C SER A 226 5.30 -22.20 -2.51
N GLU A 227 4.14 -21.57 -2.26
CA GLU A 227 3.79 -20.30 -2.86
C GLU A 227 4.65 -19.17 -2.27
N ILE A 228 5.17 -18.32 -3.16
CA ILE A 228 6.05 -17.20 -2.79
C ILE A 228 5.28 -15.91 -3.04
N LEU A 229 5.09 -15.14 -1.97
CA LEU A 229 4.45 -13.83 -2.02
C LEU A 229 5.51 -12.74 -2.01
N GLU A 230 5.36 -11.79 -2.94
CA GLU A 230 6.15 -10.56 -3.02
C GLU A 230 5.21 -9.38 -2.73
N GLY A 231 5.55 -8.54 -1.77
CA GLY A 231 4.61 -7.56 -1.26
C GLY A 231 5.14 -6.65 -0.17
N ARG A 232 4.22 -6.05 0.59
CA ARG A 232 4.51 -5.14 1.70
C ARG A 232 3.94 -5.65 3.01
N PHE A 233 4.77 -5.68 4.04
CA PHE A 233 4.33 -5.91 5.41
C PHE A 233 3.53 -4.70 5.94
N ASN A 234 2.31 -4.96 6.43
CA ASN A 234 1.39 -3.92 6.91
C ASN A 234 1.06 -4.06 8.41
N GLY A 235 1.43 -5.17 9.07
CA GLY A 235 1.24 -5.31 10.50
C GLY A 235 1.27 -6.74 11.01
N ILE A 236 1.16 -6.89 12.33
CA ILE A 236 1.17 -8.17 13.05
C ILE A 236 0.05 -8.19 14.09
N ALA A 237 -0.67 -9.30 14.20
CA ALA A 237 -1.67 -9.51 15.23
C ALA A 237 -1.61 -10.97 15.71
N LYS A 238 -1.27 -11.16 17.00
CA LYS A 238 -1.07 -12.48 17.62
C LYS A 238 -0.08 -13.35 16.83
N ASP A 239 -0.59 -14.30 16.06
CA ASP A 239 0.10 -15.29 15.24
C ASP A 239 -0.20 -15.12 13.74
N GLN A 240 -0.60 -13.92 13.34
CA GLN A 240 -0.93 -13.57 11.97
C GLN A 240 -0.15 -12.34 11.51
N ILE A 241 0.25 -12.34 10.25
CA ILE A 241 0.91 -11.23 9.57
C ILE A 241 -0.05 -10.67 8.52
N LEU A 242 -0.26 -9.36 8.56
CA LEU A 242 -0.98 -8.64 7.51
C LEU A 242 0.01 -8.28 6.40
N PHE A 243 -0.17 -8.88 5.24
CA PHE A 243 0.73 -8.75 4.10
C PHE A 243 -0.04 -8.33 2.85
N ASN A 244 0.43 -7.30 2.14
CA ASN A 244 -0.14 -6.85 0.88
C ASN A 244 0.67 -7.41 -0.29
N ALA A 245 0.14 -8.41 -0.97
CA ALA A 245 0.76 -9.01 -2.15
C ALA A 245 -0.11 -8.75 -3.38
N GLY A 246 0.48 -8.20 -4.44
CA GLY A 246 -0.25 -7.92 -5.69
C GLY A 246 -1.40 -6.91 -5.55
N GLY A 247 -1.37 -6.05 -4.53
CA GLY A 247 -2.43 -5.07 -4.25
C GLY A 247 -3.55 -5.58 -3.33
N PHE A 248 -3.49 -6.83 -2.88
CA PHE A 248 -4.47 -7.42 -1.97
C PHE A 248 -3.86 -7.61 -0.58
N GLU A 249 -4.53 -7.09 0.44
CA GLU A 249 -4.19 -7.34 1.84
C GLU A 249 -4.75 -8.68 2.31
N ARG A 250 -3.90 -9.51 2.89
CA ARG A 250 -4.28 -10.81 3.45
C ARG A 250 -3.65 -11.00 4.83
N TRP A 251 -4.46 -11.47 5.77
CA TRP A 251 -3.97 -12.03 7.03
C TRP A 251 -3.47 -13.45 6.78
N ILE A 252 -2.18 -13.67 7.00
CA ILE A 252 -1.53 -14.97 6.83
C ILE A 252 -1.18 -15.50 8.21
N LYS A 253 -1.71 -16.67 8.54
CA LYS A 253 -1.42 -17.32 9.81
C LYS A 253 -0.03 -17.94 9.80
N LEU A 254 0.62 -17.98 10.96
CA LEU A 254 1.97 -18.53 11.08
C LEU A 254 2.04 -20.03 10.76
N ASP A 255 0.94 -20.78 10.91
CA ASP A 255 0.84 -22.18 10.50
C ASP A 255 0.67 -22.36 8.98
N GLU A 256 0.37 -21.31 8.22
CA GLU A 256 0.34 -21.31 6.75
C GLU A 256 1.73 -21.07 6.12
N THR A 257 2.72 -20.60 6.91
CA THR A 257 4.06 -20.31 6.40
C THR A 257 5.00 -21.51 6.48
N ALA A 258 5.98 -21.58 5.59
CA ALA A 258 6.97 -22.66 5.56
C ALA A 258 7.65 -22.85 6.94
N ASP A 259 7.85 -24.11 7.32
CA ASP A 259 8.49 -24.49 8.58
C ASP A 259 10.02 -24.58 8.41
N GLY A 260 10.76 -24.34 9.49
CA GLY A 260 12.21 -24.57 9.54
C GLY A 260 13.08 -23.60 8.72
N MET A 261 12.50 -22.58 8.09
CA MET A 261 13.26 -21.56 7.35
C MET A 261 13.62 -20.38 8.24
N ASN A 262 14.89 -19.97 8.20
CA ASN A 262 15.33 -18.71 8.78
C ASN A 262 15.07 -17.53 7.81
N THR A 263 15.20 -16.29 8.30
CA THR A 263 14.97 -15.08 7.50
C THR A 263 15.77 -15.05 6.20
N ALA A 264 17.06 -15.39 6.24
CA ALA A 264 17.94 -15.32 5.07
C ALA A 264 17.53 -16.31 3.97
N GLN A 265 17.07 -17.51 4.35
CA GLN A 265 16.53 -18.50 3.42
C GLN A 265 15.26 -18.01 2.74
N ILE A 266 14.29 -17.48 3.51
CA ILE A 266 13.03 -16.95 2.98
C ILE A 266 13.30 -15.80 1.98
N VAL A 267 14.15 -14.85 2.36
CA VAL A 267 14.51 -13.70 1.51
C VAL A 267 15.25 -14.16 0.24
N SER A 268 16.16 -15.13 0.35
CA SER A 268 16.88 -15.67 -0.82
C SER A 268 15.93 -16.33 -1.82
N ILE A 269 14.99 -17.15 -1.33
CA ILE A 269 13.95 -17.77 -2.17
C ILE A 269 13.07 -16.70 -2.83
N GLY A 270 12.64 -15.68 -2.06
CA GLY A 270 11.86 -14.55 -2.57
C GLY A 270 12.58 -13.76 -3.67
N LYS A 271 13.87 -13.48 -3.49
CA LYS A 271 14.69 -12.81 -4.51
C LYS A 271 14.85 -13.67 -5.76
N ILE A 272 15.16 -14.95 -5.63
CA ILE A 272 15.28 -15.89 -6.76
C ILE A 272 13.97 -15.96 -7.57
N PHE A 273 12.82 -15.95 -6.90
CA PHE A 273 11.51 -15.92 -7.56
C PHE A 273 11.27 -14.60 -8.31
N SER A 274 11.53 -13.47 -7.66
CA SER A 274 11.36 -12.13 -8.26
C SER A 274 12.27 -11.93 -9.47
N ALA A 275 13.52 -12.39 -9.39
CA ALA A 275 14.46 -12.43 -10.49
C ALA A 275 13.95 -13.27 -11.67
N GLY A 276 13.31 -14.41 -11.40
CA GLY A 276 12.64 -15.23 -12.41
C GLY A 276 11.59 -14.45 -13.20
N LYS A 277 10.65 -13.79 -12.50
CA LYS A 277 9.62 -12.93 -13.14
C LYS A 277 10.23 -11.79 -13.95
N MET A 278 11.29 -11.15 -13.44
CA MET A 278 11.99 -10.09 -14.17
C MET A 278 12.65 -10.61 -15.45
N LEU A 279 13.23 -11.81 -15.39
CA LEU A 279 13.87 -12.44 -16.54
C LEU A 279 12.85 -12.85 -17.60
N GLU A 280 11.70 -13.41 -17.22
CA GLU A 280 10.60 -13.70 -18.14
C GLU A 280 10.13 -12.43 -18.86
N LYS A 281 9.91 -11.35 -18.10
CA LYS A 281 9.55 -10.05 -18.67
C LYS A 281 10.63 -9.48 -19.59
N ALA A 282 11.90 -9.62 -19.23
CA ALA A 282 13.02 -9.20 -20.07
C ALA A 282 13.04 -9.95 -21.41
N ASN A 283 12.82 -11.27 -21.39
CA ASN A 283 12.72 -12.08 -22.60
C ASN A 283 11.53 -11.67 -23.47
N ALA A 284 10.35 -11.43 -22.88
CA ALA A 284 9.18 -10.95 -23.63
C ALA A 284 9.45 -9.59 -24.32
N LEU A 285 10.08 -8.65 -23.61
CA LEU A 285 10.49 -7.35 -24.16
C LEU A 285 11.53 -7.49 -25.27
N TYR A 286 12.47 -8.44 -25.13
CA TYR A 286 13.45 -8.73 -26.16
C TYR A 286 12.79 -9.26 -27.44
N VAL A 287 11.82 -10.19 -27.32
CA VAL A 287 11.05 -10.71 -28.46
C VAL A 287 10.27 -9.60 -29.17
N ASN A 288 9.77 -8.61 -28.42
CA ASN A 288 9.08 -7.44 -28.97
C ASN A 288 10.03 -6.33 -29.50
N ASN A 289 11.33 -6.60 -29.58
CA ASN A 289 12.38 -5.66 -29.99
C ASN A 289 12.48 -4.39 -29.10
N GLU A 290 12.02 -4.45 -27.86
CA GLU A 290 12.17 -3.39 -26.85
C GLU A 290 13.50 -3.53 -26.09
N LEU A 291 14.61 -3.58 -26.84
CA LEU A 291 15.94 -3.98 -26.35
C LEU A 291 16.42 -3.22 -25.11
N GLY A 292 16.11 -1.93 -25.02
CA GLY A 292 16.49 -1.10 -23.87
C GLY A 292 15.78 -1.48 -22.57
N GLN A 293 14.46 -1.70 -22.62
CA GLN A 293 13.70 -2.15 -21.46
C GLN A 293 14.07 -3.58 -21.10
N ALA A 294 14.28 -4.45 -22.09
CA ALA A 294 14.77 -5.81 -21.86
C ALA A 294 16.10 -5.80 -21.07
N MET A 295 17.07 -4.98 -21.49
CA MET A 295 18.37 -4.83 -20.80
C MET A 295 18.20 -4.31 -19.37
N ARG A 296 17.27 -3.37 -19.15
CA ARG A 296 16.95 -2.83 -17.82
C ARG A 296 16.46 -3.93 -16.88
N PHE A 297 15.53 -4.77 -17.32
CA PHE A 297 15.03 -5.88 -16.51
C PHE A 297 16.08 -6.96 -16.29
N ALA A 298 16.88 -7.31 -17.32
CA ALA A 298 17.99 -8.25 -17.19
C ALA A 298 19.05 -7.77 -16.18
N THR A 299 19.40 -6.48 -16.22
CA THR A 299 20.35 -5.88 -15.26
C THR A 299 19.79 -5.90 -13.84
N LYS A 300 18.51 -5.55 -13.66
CA LYS A 300 17.85 -5.62 -12.34
C LYS A 300 17.84 -7.04 -11.78
N CYS A 301 17.52 -8.03 -12.63
CA CYS A 301 17.58 -9.44 -12.29
C CYS A 301 19.00 -9.82 -11.80
N ASN A 302 20.04 -9.49 -12.57
CA ASN A 302 21.43 -9.75 -12.19
C ASN A 302 21.83 -9.11 -10.85
N ASN A 303 21.44 -7.85 -10.62
CA ASN A 303 21.76 -7.17 -9.37
C ASN A 303 21.09 -7.85 -8.18
N LEU A 304 19.81 -8.21 -8.31
CA LEU A 304 19.05 -8.88 -7.26
C LEU A 304 19.62 -10.27 -6.93
N LEU A 305 20.07 -11.01 -7.94
CA LEU A 305 20.70 -12.32 -7.75
C LEU A 305 22.10 -12.20 -7.10
N LYS A 306 22.86 -11.14 -7.39
CA LYS A 306 24.19 -10.90 -6.78
C LYS A 306 24.14 -10.53 -5.30
N GLU A 307 22.99 -10.07 -4.81
CA GLU A 307 22.79 -9.80 -3.37
C GLU A 307 22.63 -11.08 -2.54
N ILE A 308 22.44 -12.23 -3.18
CA ILE A 308 22.27 -13.52 -2.49
C ILE A 308 23.66 -14.11 -2.22
N GLN A 309 23.99 -14.31 -0.94
CA GLN A 309 25.28 -14.84 -0.51
C GLN A 309 25.43 -16.35 -0.76
N ASP A 310 24.32 -17.08 -0.91
CA ASP A 310 24.32 -18.53 -1.08
C ASP A 310 24.61 -18.96 -2.53
N ASN A 311 25.90 -19.07 -2.84
CA ASN A 311 26.39 -19.55 -4.14
C ASN A 311 26.18 -21.06 -4.36
N SER A 312 25.57 -21.81 -3.44
CA SER A 312 25.34 -23.26 -3.61
C SER A 312 24.04 -23.58 -4.35
N ASN A 313 23.07 -22.66 -4.39
CA ASN A 313 21.76 -22.88 -4.99
C ASN A 313 21.85 -23.03 -6.53
N PRO A 314 21.42 -24.17 -7.12
CA PRO A 314 21.50 -24.39 -8.56
C PRO A 314 20.53 -23.50 -9.37
N ASP A 315 19.35 -23.17 -8.83
CA ASP A 315 18.38 -22.29 -9.51
C ASP A 315 18.92 -20.84 -9.61
N LEU A 316 19.62 -20.38 -8.56
CA LEU A 316 20.35 -19.11 -8.58
C LEU A 316 21.36 -19.06 -9.73
N LYS A 317 22.24 -20.08 -9.84
CA LYS A 317 23.26 -20.15 -10.90
C LYS A 317 22.63 -20.19 -12.29
N ALA A 318 21.57 -20.97 -12.45
CA ALA A 318 20.86 -21.08 -13.72
C ALA A 318 20.26 -19.74 -14.15
N LYS A 319 19.57 -19.03 -13.25
CA LYS A 319 18.97 -17.72 -13.54
C LYS A 319 20.00 -16.63 -13.78
N LEU A 320 21.10 -16.62 -13.02
CA LEU A 320 22.19 -15.66 -13.23
C LEU A 320 22.80 -15.83 -14.62
N LYS A 321 23.16 -17.06 -14.98
CA LYS A 321 23.68 -17.38 -16.32
C LYS A 321 22.68 -17.04 -17.42
N ALA A 322 21.38 -17.27 -17.21
CA ALA A 322 20.35 -16.93 -18.18
C ALA A 322 20.21 -15.41 -18.39
N ALA A 323 20.30 -14.61 -17.32
CA ALA A 323 20.25 -13.15 -17.40
C ALA A 323 21.51 -12.56 -18.04
N GLU A 324 22.69 -13.12 -17.78
CA GLU A 324 23.95 -12.79 -18.48
C GLU A 324 23.85 -13.12 -19.98
N ASN A 325 23.42 -14.33 -20.33
CA ASN A 325 23.24 -14.75 -21.72
C ASN A 325 22.24 -13.85 -22.48
N LEU A 326 21.15 -13.42 -21.82
CA LEU A 326 20.19 -12.49 -22.43
C LEU A 326 20.82 -11.12 -22.66
N SER A 327 21.58 -10.61 -21.69
CA SER A 327 22.30 -9.34 -21.82
C SER A 327 23.29 -9.37 -23.01
N ASP A 328 24.03 -10.46 -23.16
CA ASP A 328 24.94 -10.66 -24.30
C ASP A 328 24.21 -10.72 -25.63
N LYS A 329 23.05 -11.41 -25.69
CA LYS A 329 22.20 -11.45 -26.89
C LYS A 329 21.70 -10.06 -27.28
N ILE A 330 21.25 -9.26 -26.31
CA ILE A 330 20.82 -7.88 -26.54
C ILE A 330 21.98 -7.05 -27.12
N MET A 331 23.17 -7.11 -26.50
CA MET A 331 24.34 -6.36 -26.97
C MET A 331 24.79 -6.77 -28.37
N LYS A 332 24.76 -8.07 -28.70
CA LYS A 332 25.04 -8.56 -30.06
C LYS A 332 24.03 -8.04 -31.08
N THR A 333 22.75 -8.04 -30.74
CA THR A 333 21.66 -7.54 -31.60
C THR A 333 21.82 -6.04 -31.86
N LEU A 334 22.08 -5.25 -30.82
CA LEU A 334 22.34 -3.81 -30.94
C LEU A 334 23.52 -3.53 -31.87
N LYS A 335 24.63 -4.25 -31.68
CA LYS A 335 25.82 -4.11 -32.52
C LYS A 335 25.53 -4.44 -33.98
N ALA A 336 24.77 -5.51 -34.25
CA ALA A 336 24.38 -5.91 -35.61
C ALA A 336 23.51 -4.84 -36.30
N GLU A 337 22.69 -4.11 -35.55
CA GLU A 337 21.81 -3.05 -36.07
C GLU A 337 22.47 -1.66 -36.11
N ASN A 338 23.78 -1.54 -35.86
CA ASN A 338 24.48 -0.26 -35.65
C ASN A 338 23.79 0.64 -34.61
N LYS A 339 23.33 0.03 -33.52
CA LYS A 339 22.70 0.71 -32.38
C LYS A 339 23.53 0.52 -31.12
N SER A 340 23.35 1.44 -30.18
CA SER A 340 24.01 1.43 -28.87
C SER A 340 23.00 1.80 -27.78
N LEU A 341 23.25 1.30 -26.57
CA LEU A 341 22.45 1.63 -25.39
C LEU A 341 23.08 2.76 -24.58
N TYR A 342 22.27 3.74 -24.20
CA TYR A 342 22.64 4.74 -23.21
C TYR A 342 21.46 4.97 -22.26
N ASN A 343 21.68 4.74 -20.96
CA ASN A 343 20.64 4.77 -19.94
C ASN A 343 19.38 3.95 -20.30
N TYR A 344 19.58 2.74 -20.83
CA TYR A 344 18.52 1.84 -21.30
C TYR A 344 17.65 2.38 -22.44
N GLN A 345 18.09 3.45 -23.12
CA GLN A 345 17.51 3.93 -24.37
C GLN A 345 18.40 3.49 -25.54
N VAL A 346 17.75 3.13 -26.64
CA VAL A 346 18.42 2.63 -27.84
C VAL A 346 18.59 3.78 -28.82
N PHE A 347 19.83 4.05 -29.22
CA PHE A 347 20.18 5.07 -30.21
C PHE A 347 20.97 4.45 -31.35
N LYS A 348 21.00 5.10 -32.51
CA LYS A 348 22.03 4.79 -33.52
C LYS A 348 23.40 5.07 -32.94
N THR A 349 24.37 4.20 -33.18
CA THR A 349 25.72 4.31 -32.58
C THR A 349 26.38 5.64 -32.94
N ASP A 350 26.28 6.06 -34.20
CA ASP A 350 26.91 7.32 -34.65
C ASP A 350 26.26 8.56 -34.03
N GLU A 351 24.94 8.55 -33.85
CA GLU A 351 24.19 9.62 -33.19
C GLU A 351 24.58 9.70 -31.70
N LEU A 352 24.63 8.56 -31.01
CA LEU A 352 25.06 8.51 -29.62
C LEU A 352 26.50 9.02 -29.46
N ASN A 353 27.41 8.54 -30.30
CA ASN A 353 28.82 8.95 -30.26
C ASN A 353 28.97 10.45 -30.52
N TYR A 354 28.24 11.01 -31.47
CA TYR A 354 28.18 12.45 -31.69
C TYR A 354 27.75 13.19 -30.41
N HIS A 355 26.65 12.76 -29.78
CA HIS A 355 26.16 13.40 -28.57
C HIS A 355 27.13 13.27 -27.39
N LEU A 356 27.75 12.12 -27.19
CA LEU A 356 28.74 11.90 -26.13
C LEU A 356 30.02 12.73 -26.35
N ASN A 357 30.51 12.80 -27.59
CA ASN A 357 31.69 13.60 -27.95
C ASN A 357 31.46 15.11 -27.75
N GLU A 358 30.26 15.59 -28.10
CA GLU A 358 29.84 16.97 -27.87
C GLU A 358 29.43 17.25 -26.39
N LYS A 359 29.61 16.26 -25.50
CA LYS A 359 29.23 16.34 -24.07
C LYS A 359 27.76 16.71 -23.85
N HIS A 360 26.89 16.31 -24.77
CA HIS A 360 25.45 16.44 -24.59
C HIS A 360 24.97 15.49 -23.48
N ILE A 361 23.95 15.93 -22.75
CA ILE A 361 23.32 15.22 -21.64
C ILE A 361 21.96 14.72 -22.13
N LEU A 362 21.68 13.42 -21.95
CA LEU A 362 20.36 12.87 -22.24
C LEU A 362 19.38 13.26 -21.12
N PHE A 363 18.57 14.27 -21.39
CA PHE A 363 17.56 14.78 -20.48
C PHE A 363 16.26 13.98 -20.58
N ARG A 364 15.74 13.53 -19.43
CA ARG A 364 14.50 12.74 -19.31
C ARG A 364 14.41 11.60 -20.34
N ASN A 365 15.53 10.93 -20.59
CA ASN A 365 15.64 9.78 -21.50
C ASN A 365 15.17 10.01 -22.93
N SER A 366 15.06 11.27 -23.38
CA SER A 366 14.43 11.58 -24.68
C SER A 366 15.03 12.76 -25.43
N ILE A 367 15.68 13.71 -24.74
CA ILE A 367 16.16 14.94 -25.37
C ILE A 367 17.65 15.13 -25.07
N TRP A 368 18.48 15.25 -26.10
CA TRP A 368 19.87 15.62 -25.93
C TRP A 368 20.00 17.13 -25.72
N LEU A 369 20.56 17.53 -24.58
CA LEU A 369 20.79 18.92 -24.23
C LEU A 369 22.28 19.19 -24.09
N LYS A 370 22.73 20.37 -24.52
CA LYS A 370 24.03 20.89 -24.09
C LYS A 370 23.99 21.20 -22.59
N PRO A 371 25.10 21.07 -21.86
CA PRO A 371 25.17 21.43 -20.45
C PRO A 371 24.63 22.84 -20.16
N GLU A 372 24.84 23.80 -21.06
CA GLU A 372 24.39 25.19 -20.90
C GLU A 372 22.87 25.37 -21.07
N GLN A 373 22.17 24.38 -21.64
CA GLN A 373 20.71 24.40 -21.79
C GLN A 373 19.99 23.91 -20.52
N LEU A 374 20.69 23.25 -19.61
CA LEU A 374 20.13 22.87 -18.32
C LEU A 374 19.81 24.12 -17.51
N CYS A 375 18.67 24.09 -16.83
CA CYS A 375 18.32 25.18 -15.92
C CYS A 375 19.23 25.11 -14.71
N ILE A 376 20.16 26.07 -14.62
CA ILE A 376 21.14 26.18 -13.53
C ILE A 376 20.47 26.22 -12.16
N ARG A 377 19.28 26.85 -12.06
CA ARG A 377 18.56 26.98 -10.78
C ARG A 377 18.05 25.65 -10.21
N CYS A 378 17.72 24.69 -11.06
CA CYS A 378 17.23 23.38 -10.63
C CYS A 378 18.12 22.22 -11.09
N ASN A 379 19.29 22.50 -11.67
CA ASN A 379 20.20 21.52 -12.25
C ASN A 379 19.49 20.44 -13.09
N GLY A 380 18.56 20.84 -13.96
CA GLY A 380 17.83 19.86 -14.77
C GLY A 380 16.58 19.26 -14.14
N SER A 381 16.42 19.20 -12.83
CA SER A 381 15.28 18.46 -12.23
C SER A 381 13.91 19.02 -12.63
N GLY A 382 13.86 20.33 -12.90
CA GLY A 382 12.61 21.09 -13.09
C GLY A 382 11.96 21.45 -11.76
N LEU A 383 12.48 20.97 -10.64
CA LEU A 383 11.94 21.17 -9.29
C LEU A 383 12.99 21.87 -8.42
N ILE A 384 12.53 22.77 -7.55
CA ILE A 384 13.37 23.33 -6.50
C ILE A 384 12.71 23.07 -5.17
N ASP A 385 13.53 22.90 -4.13
CA ASP A 385 13.02 22.84 -2.77
C ASP A 385 12.23 24.11 -2.47
N CYS A 386 11.11 23.93 -1.77
CA CYS A 386 10.27 25.04 -1.38
C CYS A 386 11.04 25.89 -0.36
N PRO A 387 11.37 27.16 -0.67
CA PRO A 387 12.25 27.97 0.18
C PRO A 387 11.64 28.30 1.54
N VAL A 388 10.34 28.06 1.73
CA VAL A 388 9.63 28.32 3.00
C VAL A 388 9.75 27.13 3.96
N CYS A 389 9.84 25.90 3.45
CA CYS A 389 9.93 24.69 4.28
C CYS A 389 11.22 23.89 4.07
N ASN A 390 12.15 24.39 3.25
CA ASN A 390 13.44 23.76 2.94
C ASN A 390 13.31 22.28 2.54
N GLY A 391 12.35 21.94 1.67
CA GLY A 391 12.18 20.56 1.20
C GLY A 391 11.30 19.68 2.09
N LEU A 392 10.96 20.09 3.32
CA LEU A 392 10.28 19.22 4.28
C LEU A 392 8.78 19.04 4.01
N GLY A 393 8.16 20.01 3.34
CA GLY A 393 6.70 20.01 3.11
C GLY A 393 5.89 20.54 4.29
N TYR A 394 6.50 20.73 5.46
CA TYR A 394 5.88 21.30 6.64
C TYR A 394 6.76 22.40 7.25
N ILE A 395 6.13 23.34 7.95
CA ILE A 395 6.79 24.43 8.68
C ILE A 395 6.62 24.14 10.16
N SER A 396 7.74 24.11 10.89
CA SER A 396 7.71 24.09 12.35
C SER A 396 7.31 25.49 12.82
N LYS A 397 6.05 25.63 13.25
CA LYS A 397 5.58 26.81 13.97
C LYS A 397 5.15 26.33 15.34
N HIS A 398 5.65 26.98 16.38
CA HIS A 398 5.09 26.82 17.72
C HIS A 398 3.62 27.27 17.67
N CYS A 399 2.72 26.31 17.50
CA CYS A 399 1.29 26.52 17.54
C CYS A 399 0.76 25.84 18.79
N PRO A 400 0.21 26.59 19.76
CA PRO A 400 -0.34 26.03 20.99
C PRO A 400 -1.45 24.99 20.76
N ASN A 401 -2.10 25.01 19.59
CA ASN A 401 -3.25 24.16 19.26
C ASN A 401 -2.92 22.99 18.33
N CYS A 402 -1.71 22.89 17.78
CA CYS A 402 -1.31 21.75 16.95
C CYS A 402 -0.65 20.69 17.81
N LYS A 403 -1.27 19.50 17.96
CA LYS A 403 -0.77 18.39 18.79
C LYS A 403 0.68 17.96 18.49
N ASN A 404 1.23 18.26 17.31
CA ASN A 404 2.59 17.88 16.89
C ASN A 404 3.47 19.07 16.43
N GLY A 405 3.04 20.33 16.54
CA GLY A 405 3.88 21.50 16.19
C GLY A 405 4.25 21.69 14.70
N PHE A 406 3.69 20.91 13.78
CA PHE A 406 3.93 21.03 12.34
C PHE A 406 2.67 21.44 11.59
N VAL A 407 2.80 22.44 10.71
CA VAL A 407 1.73 22.87 9.80
C VAL A 407 2.18 22.60 8.36
N GLN A 408 1.30 22.03 7.54
CA GLN A 408 1.56 21.81 6.12
C GLN A 408 1.95 23.13 5.44
N CYS A 409 3.04 23.12 4.66
CA CYS A 409 3.51 24.31 3.97
C CYS A 409 2.54 24.68 2.85
N THR A 410 1.90 25.85 2.95
CA THR A 410 0.91 26.33 1.98
C THR A 410 1.50 26.64 0.60
N ILE A 411 2.78 26.99 0.53
CA ILE A 411 3.45 27.34 -0.74
C ILE A 411 3.73 26.13 -1.62
N CYS A 412 3.97 24.94 -1.04
CA CYS A 412 4.18 23.70 -1.80
C CYS A 412 3.10 22.66 -1.57
N GLU A 413 2.04 23.02 -0.83
CA GLU A 413 0.92 22.14 -0.49
C GLU A 413 1.39 20.81 0.13
N GLY A 414 2.40 20.86 1.00
CA GLY A 414 2.91 19.65 1.66
C GLY A 414 3.94 18.83 0.87
N ARG A 415 4.21 19.14 -0.40
CA ARG A 415 5.11 18.35 -1.25
C ARG A 415 6.59 18.50 -0.92
N GLY A 416 6.96 19.61 -0.27
CA GLY A 416 8.37 19.96 0.01
C GLY A 416 9.09 20.64 -1.15
N TRP A 417 8.67 20.41 -2.38
CA TRP A 417 9.24 21.00 -3.59
C TRP A 417 8.20 21.79 -4.40
N ARG A 418 8.66 22.65 -5.31
CA ARG A 418 7.81 23.34 -6.29
C ARG A 418 8.48 23.38 -7.66
N SER A 419 7.67 23.56 -8.71
CA SER A 419 8.19 23.74 -10.06
C SER A 419 9.14 24.94 -10.11
N CYS A 420 10.32 24.73 -10.70
CA CYS A 420 11.32 25.76 -10.84
C CYS A 420 10.76 26.91 -11.70
N PRO A 421 10.67 28.14 -11.18
CA PRO A 421 10.04 29.26 -11.90
C PRO A 421 10.88 29.73 -13.09
N GLN A 422 12.15 29.37 -13.16
CA GLN A 422 13.03 29.78 -14.26
C GLN A 422 12.86 28.92 -15.52
N CYS A 423 12.48 27.65 -15.35
CA CYS A 423 12.21 26.73 -16.46
C CYS A 423 10.76 26.24 -16.49
N ASN A 424 9.90 26.78 -15.62
CA ASN A 424 8.50 26.38 -15.45
C ASN A 424 8.31 24.86 -15.31
N GLY A 425 9.15 24.20 -14.50
CA GLY A 425 9.04 22.75 -14.30
C GLY A 425 9.74 21.87 -15.36
N ASN A 426 10.23 22.45 -16.45
CA ASN A 426 10.79 21.68 -17.55
C ASN A 426 12.18 21.12 -17.26
N GLY A 427 12.97 21.81 -16.43
CA GLY A 427 14.35 21.44 -16.10
C GLY A 427 15.41 22.04 -17.02
N TYR A 428 15.00 22.59 -18.16
CA TYR A 428 15.88 23.21 -19.15
C TYR A 428 15.29 24.54 -19.60
N ILE A 429 16.15 25.46 -20.05
CA ILE A 429 15.73 26.81 -20.46
C ILE A 429 15.79 26.86 -21.99
N MET A 430 14.64 26.68 -22.64
CA MET A 430 14.52 26.96 -24.06
C MET A 430 14.17 28.43 -24.27
N LYS A 431 15.13 29.22 -24.75
CA LYS A 431 14.83 30.57 -25.22
C LYS A 431 14.21 30.48 -26.60
N LYS A 432 12.93 30.84 -26.70
CA LYS A 432 12.22 30.94 -27.99
C LYS A 432 13.00 31.92 -28.88
N CYS A 433 13.18 31.56 -30.14
CA CYS A 433 13.74 32.45 -31.14
C CYS A 433 12.81 33.65 -31.27
N GLY A 434 13.31 34.87 -31.02
CA GLY A 434 12.48 36.08 -31.05
C GLY A 434 11.84 36.34 -32.40
N LYS A 435 12.49 35.92 -33.51
CA LYS A 435 12.00 36.15 -34.87
C LYS A 435 10.82 35.26 -35.26
N CYS A 436 10.78 34.02 -34.79
CA CYS A 436 9.67 33.09 -35.08
C CYS A 436 8.84 32.72 -33.85
N ASN A 437 9.13 33.34 -32.71
CA ASN A 437 8.50 33.11 -31.41
C ASN A 437 8.38 31.64 -31.00
N GLY A 438 9.38 30.82 -31.32
CA GLY A 438 9.36 29.38 -31.02
C GLY A 438 8.89 28.47 -32.14
N SER A 439 8.28 29.00 -33.21
CA SER A 439 7.65 28.16 -34.24
C SER A 439 8.65 27.50 -35.20
N GLY A 440 9.85 28.07 -35.33
CA GLY A 440 10.84 27.68 -36.34
C GLY A 440 10.57 28.22 -37.74
N TYR A 441 9.41 28.85 -37.96
CA TYR A 441 9.03 29.36 -39.28
C TYR A 441 8.60 30.82 -39.18
N VAL A 442 8.96 31.60 -40.20
CA VAL A 442 8.47 32.97 -40.37
C VAL A 442 7.57 33.01 -41.59
N SER A 443 6.44 33.69 -41.47
CA SER A 443 5.58 33.97 -42.62
C SER A 443 6.22 35.10 -43.41
N VAL A 444 6.63 34.82 -44.64
CA VAL A 444 7.05 35.86 -45.58
C VAL A 444 5.90 36.14 -46.52
N THR A 445 5.51 37.41 -46.59
CA THR A 445 4.56 37.89 -47.59
C THR A 445 5.31 37.98 -48.90
N SER A 446 5.04 37.03 -49.80
CA SER A 446 5.58 37.07 -51.14
C SER A 446 4.73 38.07 -51.93
N LEU A 447 5.23 39.26 -52.25
CA LEU A 447 4.65 40.08 -53.31
C LEU A 447 4.97 39.39 -54.65
N GLY A 448 4.30 38.26 -54.89
CA GLY A 448 4.34 37.53 -56.15
C GLY A 448 3.55 38.30 -57.18
N GLY A 449 4.13 39.39 -57.71
CA GLY A 449 3.66 40.06 -58.91
C GLY A 449 3.82 39.15 -60.12
N TYR A 450 2.96 38.15 -60.26
CA TYR A 450 2.66 37.57 -61.56
C TYR A 450 1.52 38.38 -62.16
N TYR A 451 1.88 39.39 -62.95
CA TYR A 451 0.98 40.01 -63.92
C TYR A 451 0.45 38.91 -64.85
N ARG A 452 -0.73 38.36 -64.55
CA ARG A 452 -1.51 37.62 -65.54
C ARG A 452 -2.33 38.65 -66.32
N PRO A 453 -2.21 38.75 -67.65
CA PRO A 453 -3.13 39.55 -68.44
C PRO A 453 -4.52 38.96 -68.31
N TYR A 454 -5.43 39.69 -67.68
CA TYR A 454 -6.81 39.30 -67.47
C TYR A 454 -7.58 39.42 -68.79
N ARG A 455 -8.22 38.34 -69.24
CA ARG A 455 -9.36 38.42 -70.18
C ARG A 455 -10.62 38.71 -69.35
N PRO A 456 -11.45 39.71 -69.69
CA PRO A 456 -12.68 39.95 -68.97
C PRO A 456 -13.69 38.85 -69.32
N VAL A 457 -14.02 38.00 -68.34
CA VAL A 457 -15.22 37.16 -68.39
C VAL A 457 -16.22 37.82 -67.45
N VAL A 458 -17.18 38.53 -68.04
CA VAL A 458 -18.36 39.02 -67.33
C VAL A 458 -19.30 37.83 -67.13
N SER A 459 -19.43 37.40 -65.87
CA SER A 459 -20.53 36.54 -65.44
C SER A 459 -21.19 37.20 -64.23
N PRO A 460 -22.52 37.42 -64.24
CA PRO A 460 -23.23 37.94 -63.09
C PRO A 460 -23.37 36.82 -62.06
N GLY A 461 -22.65 36.92 -60.94
CA GLY A 461 -22.60 35.88 -59.92
C GLY A 461 -22.51 36.45 -58.51
N VAL A 462 -23.57 36.19 -57.73
CA VAL A 462 -23.74 36.54 -56.33
C VAL A 462 -22.57 36.02 -55.48
N ILE A 463 -21.95 36.89 -54.68
CA ILE A 463 -20.89 36.52 -53.74
C ILE A 463 -21.52 36.29 -52.36
N ALA A 464 -21.42 35.07 -51.84
CA ALA A 464 -21.75 34.75 -50.45
C ALA A 464 -20.46 34.74 -49.61
N THR A 465 -20.37 35.58 -48.59
CA THR A 465 -19.32 35.51 -47.58
C THR A 465 -19.77 34.65 -46.40
N SER A 466 -18.81 34.02 -45.71
CA SER A 466 -19.00 33.04 -44.64
C SER A 466 -19.48 33.67 -43.31
N GLY A 467 -20.60 34.38 -43.38
CA GLY A 467 -21.28 35.04 -42.26
C GLY A 467 -22.78 35.30 -42.49
N GLY A 468 -23.39 34.88 -43.61
CA GLY A 468 -24.85 34.83 -43.76
C GLY A 468 -25.56 36.15 -44.08
N ILE A 469 -24.87 37.16 -44.62
CA ILE A 469 -25.52 38.39 -45.11
C ILE A 469 -25.49 38.40 -46.65
N VAL A 470 -26.68 38.37 -47.26
CA VAL A 470 -26.85 38.56 -48.71
C VAL A 470 -27.08 40.06 -48.95
N VAL A 471 -26.09 40.75 -49.52
CA VAL A 471 -26.22 42.15 -49.92
C VAL A 471 -26.57 42.18 -51.41
N ASN A 472 -27.76 42.65 -51.75
CA ASN A 472 -28.19 42.87 -53.13
C ASN A 472 -27.69 44.25 -53.59
N ILE A 473 -26.77 44.28 -54.56
CA ILE A 473 -26.16 45.53 -55.06
C ILE A 473 -26.90 45.93 -56.35
N PRO A 474 -27.51 47.13 -56.42
CA PRO A 474 -28.19 47.60 -57.63
C PRO A 474 -27.22 47.87 -58.80
N PRO A 475 -27.67 47.80 -60.06
CA PRO A 475 -26.81 47.63 -61.24
C PRO A 475 -25.98 48.86 -61.68
N THR A 476 -25.95 49.95 -60.91
CA THR A 476 -25.41 51.24 -61.39
C THR A 476 -24.25 51.80 -60.58
N CYS A 477 -23.67 51.05 -59.65
CA CYS A 477 -22.52 51.49 -58.86
C CYS A 477 -21.22 50.88 -59.40
N TYR A 478 -20.61 51.55 -60.37
CA TYR A 478 -19.28 51.24 -60.90
C TYR A 478 -18.22 51.69 -59.88
N TYR A 479 -17.93 50.85 -58.87
CA TYR A 479 -16.74 51.02 -58.05
C TYR A 479 -15.56 50.38 -58.78
N PRO A 480 -14.41 51.08 -58.93
CA PRO A 480 -13.18 50.41 -59.33
C PRO A 480 -12.91 49.33 -58.30
N SER A 481 -12.83 48.08 -58.74
CA SER A 481 -12.51 46.93 -57.92
C SER A 481 -11.28 47.25 -57.06
N TYR A 482 -11.47 47.40 -55.75
CA TYR A 482 -10.36 47.35 -54.81
C TYR A 482 -9.67 46.01 -55.04
N TYR A 483 -8.43 46.08 -55.50
CA TYR A 483 -7.52 44.95 -55.64
C TYR A 483 -7.49 44.19 -54.30
N TYR A 484 -8.15 43.04 -54.24
CA TYR A 484 -7.75 42.01 -53.30
C TYR A 484 -6.39 41.52 -53.78
N ASN A 485 -5.33 42.17 -53.28
CA ASN A 485 -4.01 41.63 -53.35
C ASN A 485 -4.05 40.28 -52.61
N ASP A 486 -3.99 39.21 -53.38
CA ASP A 486 -3.98 37.84 -52.89
C ASP A 486 -2.65 37.61 -52.16
N PHE A 487 -2.58 38.05 -50.91
CA PHE A 487 -1.40 37.93 -50.07
C PHE A 487 -1.24 36.47 -49.66
N SER A 488 -0.58 35.68 -50.51
CA SER A 488 -0.17 34.33 -50.15
C SER A 488 1.01 34.39 -49.16
N TYR A 489 0.73 34.06 -47.89
CA TYR A 489 1.76 33.93 -46.87
C TYR A 489 2.45 32.58 -47.01
N ARG A 490 3.71 32.57 -47.45
CA ARG A 490 4.53 31.36 -47.49
C ARG A 490 5.28 31.22 -46.16
N ARG A 491 5.14 30.07 -45.49
CA ARG A 491 5.99 29.74 -44.34
C ARG A 491 7.37 29.34 -44.83
N VAL A 492 8.39 30.10 -44.46
CA VAL A 492 9.81 29.76 -44.69
C VAL A 492 10.49 29.47 -43.36
N LYS A 493 11.51 28.61 -43.38
CA LYS A 493 12.30 28.34 -42.18
C LYS A 493 12.89 29.64 -41.69
N CYS A 494 12.76 29.89 -40.38
CA CYS A 494 13.37 31.05 -39.75
C CYS A 494 14.89 30.93 -39.88
N ASP A 495 15.48 31.87 -40.62
CA ASP A 495 16.90 32.02 -40.88
C ASP A 495 17.73 32.18 -39.59
N ILE A 496 17.20 32.91 -38.60
CA ILE A 496 17.92 33.16 -37.35
C ILE A 496 18.10 31.89 -36.51
N CYS A 497 17.11 31.00 -36.50
CA CYS A 497 17.19 29.74 -35.75
C CYS A 497 17.36 28.50 -36.66
N GLY A 498 17.59 28.68 -37.96
CA GLY A 498 17.69 27.59 -38.93
C GLY A 498 16.48 26.65 -38.98
N GLY A 499 15.27 27.13 -38.64
CA GLY A 499 14.08 26.29 -38.56
C GLY A 499 13.77 25.67 -37.19
N THR A 500 14.65 25.81 -36.20
CA THR A 500 14.51 25.11 -34.89
C THR A 500 13.54 25.76 -33.91
N GLY A 501 13.19 27.03 -34.14
CA GLY A 501 12.37 27.81 -33.23
C GLY A 501 13.14 28.41 -32.05
N GLN A 502 14.45 28.19 -31.93
CA GLN A 502 15.20 28.44 -30.69
C GLN A 502 16.43 29.32 -30.94
N MET A 503 16.78 30.20 -29.98
CA MET A 503 17.98 31.05 -30.07
C MET A 503 18.87 30.93 -28.84
N GLN A 504 20.16 31.13 -29.06
CA GLN A 504 21.22 31.04 -28.06
C GLN A 504 21.04 32.10 -26.96
N VAL A 505 21.39 31.73 -25.72
CA VAL A 505 21.24 32.60 -24.55
C VAL A 505 22.48 33.50 -24.43
N THR A 506 22.27 34.82 -24.47
CA THR A 506 23.24 35.86 -24.16
C THR A 506 23.84 35.63 -22.76
N CYS A 507 25.15 35.88 -22.59
CA CYS A 507 25.82 35.72 -21.30
C CYS A 507 25.06 36.53 -20.23
N PRO A 508 24.55 35.88 -19.15
CA PRO A 508 23.64 36.53 -18.21
C PRO A 508 24.31 37.62 -17.38
N LYS A 509 25.64 37.56 -17.18
CA LYS A 509 26.38 38.61 -16.45
C LYS A 509 26.54 39.89 -17.23
N CYS A 510 26.88 39.80 -18.52
CA CYS A 510 27.09 40.99 -19.36
C CYS A 510 25.91 41.30 -20.29
N ASN A 511 24.83 40.53 -20.18
CA ASN A 511 23.62 40.63 -21.00
C ASN A 511 23.90 40.68 -22.52
N GLY A 512 24.90 39.95 -22.98
CA GLY A 512 25.28 39.90 -24.40
C GLY A 512 26.32 40.94 -24.85
N SER A 513 26.70 41.89 -23.99
CA SER A 513 27.62 42.97 -24.36
C SER A 513 29.10 42.58 -24.37
N GLY A 514 29.45 41.44 -23.78
CA GLY A 514 30.83 41.00 -23.59
C GLY A 514 31.65 41.88 -22.65
N ARG A 515 31.09 42.94 -22.05
CA ARG A 515 31.80 43.91 -21.23
C ARG A 515 31.02 44.23 -19.96
N LEU A 516 31.73 44.45 -18.85
CA LEU A 516 31.14 44.88 -17.58
C LEU A 516 31.56 46.32 -17.26
N PRO A 517 30.70 47.12 -16.60
CA PRO A 517 31.10 48.43 -16.09
C PRO A 517 32.19 48.28 -15.02
N CYS A 518 33.18 49.17 -15.04
CA CYS A 518 34.27 49.13 -14.06
C CYS A 518 33.72 49.43 -12.65
N PRO A 519 33.94 48.56 -11.65
CA PRO A 519 33.31 48.67 -10.32
C PRO A 519 33.82 49.82 -9.44
N LYS A 520 34.86 50.56 -9.85
CA LYS A 520 35.52 51.62 -9.04
C LYS A 520 35.17 53.06 -9.46
N VAL A 521 33.93 53.33 -9.86
CA VAL A 521 33.43 54.71 -10.02
C VAL A 521 32.37 54.97 -8.95
N GLN A 522 32.81 55.20 -7.72
CA GLN A 522 31.94 55.76 -6.68
C GLN A 522 32.03 57.29 -6.75
N ILE A 523 30.87 57.95 -6.89
CA ILE A 523 30.75 59.40 -6.80
C ILE A 523 30.94 59.77 -5.33
N CYS A 524 31.88 60.69 -5.04
CA CYS A 524 32.15 61.15 -3.68
C CYS A 524 30.90 61.84 -3.10
N PRO A 525 30.33 61.35 -1.97
CA PRO A 525 29.11 61.93 -1.40
C PRO A 525 29.33 63.31 -0.75
N VAL A 526 30.57 63.75 -0.58
CA VAL A 526 30.90 65.02 0.09
C VAL A 526 30.98 66.20 -0.89
N CYS A 527 31.36 65.99 -2.15
CA CYS A 527 31.58 67.10 -3.11
C CYS A 527 30.68 67.08 -4.36
N GLY A 528 29.76 66.11 -4.49
CA GLY A 528 28.82 66.03 -5.61
C GLY A 528 29.47 65.89 -7.00
N GLY A 529 30.74 65.47 -7.07
CA GLY A 529 31.45 65.23 -8.33
C GLY A 529 32.18 66.44 -8.94
N LYS A 530 32.53 67.47 -8.18
CA LYS A 530 33.13 68.71 -8.74
C LYS A 530 34.67 68.79 -8.82
N THR A 531 35.42 67.78 -8.40
CA THR A 531 36.89 67.76 -8.61
C THR A 531 37.36 66.39 -9.06
N ILE A 532 37.97 66.34 -10.26
CA ILE A 532 38.49 65.13 -10.90
C ILE A 532 39.91 64.91 -10.38
N ILE A 533 40.10 63.95 -9.48
CA ILE A 533 41.43 63.39 -9.26
C ILE A 533 41.67 62.42 -10.41
N ASN A 534 42.46 62.83 -11.40
CA ASN A 534 42.87 61.99 -12.52
C ASN A 534 43.85 60.91 -12.04
N SER A 535 43.34 59.85 -11.42
CA SER A 535 44.05 58.57 -11.36
C SER A 535 43.39 57.61 -12.35
N VAL A 536 44.14 57.25 -13.40
CA VAL A 536 43.70 56.28 -14.41
C VAL A 536 43.58 54.92 -13.72
N CYS A 537 42.39 54.31 -13.75
CA CYS A 537 42.18 52.99 -13.15
C CYS A 537 43.12 51.95 -13.80
N ASN A 538 43.99 51.32 -13.01
CA ASN A 538 45.00 50.36 -13.48
C ASN A 538 44.41 49.09 -14.14
N GLU A 539 43.13 48.80 -13.93
CA GLU A 539 42.47 47.62 -14.54
C GLU A 539 41.81 47.93 -15.89
N CYS A 540 41.28 49.16 -16.10
CA CYS A 540 40.65 49.53 -17.37
C CYS A 540 41.47 50.52 -18.21
N HIS A 541 42.61 50.99 -17.69
CA HIS A 541 43.48 52.02 -18.28
C HIS A 541 42.70 53.22 -18.85
N GLY A 542 41.68 53.69 -18.13
CA GLY A 542 40.84 54.84 -18.53
C GLY A 542 39.66 54.53 -19.47
N LYS A 543 39.45 53.28 -19.89
CA LYS A 543 38.38 52.89 -20.86
C LYS A 543 36.98 52.67 -20.26
N LYS A 544 36.82 52.80 -18.93
CA LYS A 544 35.55 52.69 -18.15
C LYS A 544 34.78 51.35 -18.24
N LYS A 545 35.24 50.38 -19.05
CA LYS A 545 34.67 49.03 -19.22
C LYS A 545 35.79 47.99 -19.26
N ILE A 546 35.55 46.81 -18.68
CA ILE A 546 36.47 45.66 -18.74
C ILE A 546 35.81 44.49 -19.50
N SER A 547 36.61 43.66 -20.17
CA SER A 547 36.12 42.46 -20.84
C SER A 547 35.50 41.52 -19.80
N CYS A 548 34.32 40.99 -20.09
CA CYS A 548 33.63 40.06 -19.19
C CYS A 548 34.49 38.78 -19.09
N PRO A 549 34.99 38.43 -17.89
CA PRO A 549 35.92 37.32 -17.73
C PRO A 549 35.27 35.98 -18.08
N ASP A 550 33.95 35.86 -17.85
CA ASP A 550 33.22 34.62 -18.13
C ASP A 550 33.12 34.29 -19.62
N CYS A 551 33.02 35.30 -20.50
CA CYS A 551 32.91 35.09 -21.95
C CYS A 551 34.10 35.63 -22.74
N GLU A 552 35.20 35.99 -22.06
CA GLU A 552 36.42 36.58 -22.65
C GLU A 552 36.15 37.74 -23.62
N GLY A 553 35.13 38.56 -23.37
CA GLY A 553 34.78 39.67 -24.26
C GLY A 553 33.82 39.35 -25.42
N LYS A 554 33.42 38.09 -25.63
CA LYS A 554 32.62 37.65 -26.80
C LYS A 554 31.11 37.91 -26.69
N GLY A 555 30.57 38.02 -25.47
CA GLY A 555 29.14 38.28 -25.22
C GLY A 555 28.21 37.06 -25.29
N TYR A 556 28.69 35.92 -25.81
CA TYR A 556 27.96 34.65 -25.90
C TYR A 556 28.92 33.45 -25.73
N HIS A 557 28.37 32.28 -25.42
CA HIS A 557 29.11 31.01 -25.31
C HIS A 557 28.72 30.06 -26.46
N GLY A 558 29.71 29.61 -27.26
CA GLY A 558 29.60 28.51 -28.24
C GLY A 558 29.19 28.87 -29.68
N LYS A 559 29.48 27.98 -30.65
CA LYS A 559 29.02 28.06 -32.06
C LYS A 559 27.63 27.41 -32.24
N ALA A 560 26.88 27.87 -33.24
CA ALA A 560 25.54 27.37 -33.61
C ALA A 560 25.56 25.86 -33.90
N GLN A 561 24.53 25.13 -33.42
CA GLN A 561 24.31 23.73 -33.78
C GLN A 561 23.90 23.67 -35.26
N GLN A 562 24.82 23.24 -36.12
CA GLN A 562 24.46 22.64 -37.40
C GLN A 562 24.28 21.15 -37.13
N PHE A 563 23.08 20.61 -37.37
CA PHE A 563 22.95 19.16 -37.50
C PHE A 563 23.89 18.70 -38.61
N PRO A 564 24.54 17.52 -38.51
CA PRO A 564 25.19 16.94 -39.67
C PRO A 564 24.15 16.90 -40.80
N PRO A 565 24.49 17.35 -42.02
CA PRO A 565 23.57 17.24 -43.13
C PRO A 565 23.13 15.78 -43.20
N THR A 566 21.81 15.55 -43.19
CA THR A 566 21.26 14.26 -43.58
C THR A 566 21.90 13.97 -44.92
N GLN A 567 22.76 12.94 -44.99
CA GLN A 567 23.28 12.49 -46.28
C GLN A 567 22.04 12.22 -47.11
N LYS A 568 21.76 13.11 -48.07
CA LYS A 568 20.81 12.80 -49.11
C LYS A 568 21.41 11.58 -49.76
N ASN A 569 20.73 10.43 -49.63
CA ASN A 569 20.98 9.33 -50.53
C ASN A 569 20.77 9.91 -51.93
N ASN A 570 21.87 10.17 -52.62
CA ASN A 570 21.87 10.40 -54.05
C ASN A 570 21.39 9.09 -54.65
N VAL A 571 20.08 8.99 -54.88
CA VAL A 571 19.55 8.13 -55.91
C VAL A 571 19.96 8.80 -57.21
N GLU A 572 21.19 8.54 -57.64
CA GLU A 572 21.63 8.81 -59.00
C GLU A 572 20.75 8.00 -59.94
N ASN A 573 20.14 8.71 -60.87
CA ASN A 573 19.46 8.14 -62.03
C ASN A 573 20.41 7.20 -62.77
N GLN A 574 20.22 5.89 -62.65
CA GLN A 574 20.78 4.95 -63.61
C GLN A 574 19.96 5.01 -64.91
N PRO A 575 20.62 5.07 -66.08
CA PRO A 575 19.96 5.00 -67.38
C PRO A 575 19.41 3.58 -67.64
N PRO A 576 18.41 3.42 -68.53
CA PRO A 576 17.78 2.14 -68.79
C PRO A 576 18.75 1.18 -69.51
N GLY A 577 19.26 0.20 -68.76
CA GLY A 577 20.02 -0.93 -69.28
C GLY A 577 19.09 -2.02 -69.82
N LYS A 578 19.31 -2.39 -71.09
CA LYS A 578 18.70 -3.50 -71.81
C LYS A 578 19.12 -4.86 -71.22
N GLY A 579 18.19 -5.81 -71.21
CA GLY A 579 18.46 -7.21 -71.63
C GLY A 579 18.78 -8.25 -70.56
N THR A 580 17.80 -9.14 -70.36
CA THR A 580 17.91 -10.62 -70.22
C THR A 580 18.93 -11.25 -69.26
N GLU A 581 18.43 -12.01 -68.28
CA GLU A 581 18.59 -13.49 -68.24
C GLU A 581 17.72 -14.16 -67.17
N LYS A 582 17.24 -15.34 -67.52
CA LYS A 582 16.53 -16.30 -66.65
C LYS A 582 17.53 -16.95 -65.70
N MET A 583 17.14 -17.26 -64.46
CA MET A 583 17.22 -18.64 -63.91
C MET A 583 16.78 -18.74 -62.44
N SER A 584 15.81 -19.63 -62.24
CA SER A 584 15.64 -20.66 -61.19
C SER A 584 16.05 -20.40 -59.73
N VAL A 585 15.05 -20.64 -58.90
CA VAL A 585 15.01 -20.87 -57.44
C VAL A 585 15.78 -22.13 -57.02
N PRO A 586 16.38 -22.13 -55.81
CA PRO A 586 16.07 -23.16 -54.81
C PRO A 586 15.34 -22.61 -53.58
#